data_AF-A0A2V9YQF8-F1
#
_entry.id   AF-A0A2V9YQF8-F1
#
_cell.length_a   1.000
_cell.length_b   1.000
_cell.length_c   1.000
_cell.angle_alpha   90.00
_cell.angle_beta   90.00
_cell.angle_gamma   90.00
#
_symmetry.space_group_name_H-M   'P 1'
#
loop_
_entity.id
_entity.type
_entity.pdbx_description
1 polymer ?
#
loop_
_entity_poly.entity_id
_entity_poly.type
_entity_poly.pdbx_seq_one_letter_code
_entity_poly.pdbx_strand_id
1 'polypeptide(L)'
;MKEFFKELLTITVGILIALSLEGLLEWKHHRGLVHEARANIMNELRENQRELKTEEQDLEKMQQQARSLVNLVHRLESNRKAPPEQVQLIWTFAELHTTSWDTAIRTGAVSYMPYPEVKRYTQTYDLQRAFTDFQQRAVTISLEVEGLGTLTERRPETLSAAE
;
A
#
# COMPACT_ATOMS: atom_id res chain seq x y z
N MET A 1 -23.70 57.21 28.46
CA MET A 1 -24.59 56.13 27.98
C MET A 1 -24.55 55.99 26.45
N LYS A 2 -25.03 56.94 25.65
CA LYS A 2 -25.09 56.81 24.17
C LYS A 2 -23.72 56.67 23.49
N GLU A 3 -22.68 57.32 23.99
CA GLU A 3 -21.31 57.24 23.42
C GLU A 3 -20.65 55.89 23.72
N PHE A 4 -20.71 55.44 24.97
CA PHE A 4 -20.26 54.10 25.37
C PHE A 4 -20.93 52.97 24.56
N PHE A 5 -22.23 53.08 24.28
CA PHE A 5 -22.93 52.11 23.43
C PHE A 5 -22.45 52.13 21.98
N LYS A 6 -22.07 53.29 21.43
CA LYS A 6 -21.50 53.39 20.08
C LYS A 6 -20.12 52.75 20.03
N GLU A 7 -19.26 53.04 21.01
CA GLU A 7 -17.92 52.45 21.11
C GLU A 7 -17.98 50.93 21.24
N LEU A 8 -18.83 50.41 22.14
CA LEU A 8 -19.04 48.97 22.31
C LEU A 8 -19.57 48.32 21.02
N LEU A 9 -20.49 48.98 20.32
CA LEU A 9 -21.03 48.49 19.06
C LEU A 9 -19.95 48.46 17.97
N THR A 10 -19.12 49.50 17.85
CA THR A 10 -18.02 49.55 16.89
C THR A 10 -17.00 48.44 17.14
N ILE A 11 -16.60 48.20 18.40
CA ILE A 11 -15.68 47.12 18.76
C ILE A 11 -16.31 45.75 18.45
N THR A 12 -17.57 45.55 18.85
CA THR A 12 -18.29 44.28 18.62
C THR A 12 -18.42 43.99 17.12
N VAL A 13 -18.77 45.00 16.31
CA VAL A 13 -18.87 44.86 14.85
C VAL A 13 -17.51 44.54 14.24
N GLY A 14 -16.43 45.18 14.69
CA GLY A 14 -15.07 44.87 14.22
C GLY A 14 -14.67 43.42 14.49
N ILE A 15 -14.94 42.92 15.71
CA ILE A 15 -14.67 41.53 16.09
C ILE A 15 -15.52 40.55 15.28
N LEU A 16 -16.82 40.83 15.11
CA LEU A 16 -17.72 39.97 14.34
C LEU A 16 -17.31 39.87 12.87
N ILE A 17 -16.85 40.96 12.26
CA ILE A 17 -16.35 40.95 10.88
C ILE A 17 -15.08 40.11 10.77
N ALA A 18 -14.14 40.28 11.70
CA ALA A 18 -12.89 39.51 11.71
C ALA A 18 -13.16 38.00 11.79
N LEU A 19 -14.00 37.58 12.74
CA LEU A 19 -14.38 36.17 12.93
C LEU A 19 -15.18 35.61 11.74
N SER A 20 -16.07 36.41 11.15
CA SER A 20 -16.87 35.97 10.00
C SER A 20 -16.01 35.76 8.76
N LEU A 21 -15.01 36.62 8.53
CA LEU A 21 -14.10 36.50 7.39
C LEU A 21 -13.18 35.29 7.55
N GLU A 22 -12.66 35.06 8.75
CA GLU A 22 -11.83 33.90 9.09
C GLU A 22 -12.60 32.59 8.86
N GLY A 23 -13.83 32.48 9.38
CA GLY A 23 -14.66 31.28 9.20
C GLY A 23 -15.03 30.98 7.73
N LEU A 24 -15.24 32.02 6.90
CA LEU A 24 -15.50 31.84 5.46
C LEU A 24 -14.25 31.35 4.70
N LEU A 25 -13.07 31.87 5.07
CA LEU A 25 -11.80 31.45 4.47
C LEU A 25 -11.46 30.01 4.84
N GLU A 26 -11.61 29.64 6.12
CA GLU A 26 -11.42 28.26 6.60
C GLU A 26 -12.36 27.29 5.88
N TRP A 27 -13.64 27.64 5.73
CA TRP A 27 -14.60 26.80 4.99
C TRP A 27 -14.18 26.56 3.54
N LYS A 28 -13.69 27.60 2.85
CA LYS A 28 -13.16 27.47 1.49
C LYS A 28 -11.89 26.61 1.46
N HIS A 29 -11.00 26.79 2.42
CA HIS A 29 -9.75 26.04 2.53
C HIS A 29 -10.02 24.55 2.76
N HIS A 30 -10.91 24.20 3.68
CA HIS A 30 -11.31 22.80 3.93
C HIS A 30 -11.93 22.15 2.70
N ARG A 31 -12.76 22.89 1.94
CA ARG A 31 -13.32 22.38 0.68
C ARG A 31 -12.26 22.13 -0.37
N GLY A 32 -11.27 23.03 -0.49
CA GLY A 32 -10.11 22.84 -1.38
C GLY A 32 -9.31 21.60 -1.00
N LEU A 33 -8.99 21.47 0.29
CA LEU A 33 -8.25 20.34 0.85
C LEU A 33 -8.96 19.00 0.61
N VAL A 34 -10.27 18.93 0.84
CA VAL A 34 -11.07 17.71 0.57
C VAL A 34 -11.10 17.40 -0.92
N HIS A 35 -11.22 18.42 -1.77
CA HIS A 35 -11.28 18.23 -3.22
C HIS A 35 -9.95 17.67 -3.75
N GLU A 36 -8.83 18.24 -3.34
CA GLU A 36 -7.48 17.79 -3.70
C GLU A 36 -7.21 16.37 -3.19
N ALA A 37 -7.50 16.11 -1.92
CA ALA A 37 -7.34 14.77 -1.34
C ALA A 37 -8.18 13.72 -2.09
N ARG A 38 -9.43 14.04 -2.44
CA ARG A 38 -10.28 13.14 -3.24
C ARG A 38 -9.68 12.90 -4.63
N ALA A 39 -9.19 13.94 -5.30
CA ALA A 39 -8.58 13.81 -6.61
C ALA A 39 -7.34 12.89 -6.57
N ASN A 40 -6.47 13.09 -5.59
CA ASN A 40 -5.25 12.30 -5.40
C ASN A 40 -5.57 10.84 -5.07
N ILE A 41 -6.46 10.58 -4.11
CA ILE A 41 -6.90 9.21 -3.76
C ILE A 41 -7.51 8.50 -4.98
N MET A 42 -8.35 9.19 -5.77
CA MET A 42 -8.94 8.61 -6.97
C MET A 42 -7.94 8.36 -8.09
N ASN A 43 -6.88 9.16 -8.20
CA ASN A 43 -5.81 8.89 -9.14
C ASN A 43 -5.00 7.66 -8.71
N GLU A 44 -4.58 7.62 -7.45
CA GLU A 44 -3.80 6.51 -6.87
C GLU A 44 -4.56 5.18 -6.94
N LEU A 45 -5.85 5.14 -6.61
CA LEU A 45 -6.64 3.90 -6.73
C LEU A 45 -6.75 3.41 -8.17
N ARG A 46 -6.77 4.31 -9.17
CA ARG A 46 -6.79 3.90 -10.59
C ARG A 46 -5.43 3.35 -11.02
N GLU A 47 -4.34 3.95 -10.55
CA GLU A 47 -2.98 3.46 -10.79
C GLU A 47 -2.79 2.09 -10.16
N ASN A 48 -3.11 1.95 -8.87
CA ASN A 48 -3.11 0.67 -8.17
C ASN A 48 -3.96 -0.40 -8.86
N GLN A 49 -5.15 -0.04 -9.37
CA GLN A 49 -5.99 -0.98 -10.11
C GLN A 49 -5.35 -1.41 -11.44
N ARG A 50 -4.61 -0.52 -12.13
CA ARG A 50 -3.88 -0.89 -13.34
C ARG A 50 -2.74 -1.84 -12.99
N GLU A 51 -2.02 -1.57 -11.92
CA GLU A 51 -0.93 -2.43 -11.44
C GLU A 51 -1.42 -3.85 -11.14
N LEU A 52 -2.54 -3.98 -10.43
CA LEU A 52 -3.17 -5.28 -10.16
C LEU A 52 -3.56 -6.03 -11.43
N LYS A 53 -4.03 -5.33 -12.47
CA LYS A 53 -4.40 -5.96 -13.75
C LYS A 53 -3.19 -6.44 -14.53
N THR A 54 -2.08 -5.71 -14.46
CA THR A 54 -0.81 -6.15 -15.05
C THR A 54 -0.33 -7.42 -14.34
N GLU A 55 -0.35 -7.42 -13.00
CA GLU A 55 0.07 -8.55 -12.20
C GLU A 55 -0.81 -9.80 -12.39
N GLU A 56 -2.12 -9.62 -12.61
CA GLU A 56 -3.03 -10.71 -12.94
C GLU A 56 -2.60 -11.49 -14.19
N GLN A 57 -1.98 -10.82 -15.17
CA GLN A 57 -1.45 -11.47 -16.37
C GLN A 57 -0.17 -12.28 -16.08
N ASP A 58 0.61 -11.87 -15.09
CA ASP A 58 1.85 -12.55 -14.70
C ASP A 58 1.59 -13.70 -13.71
N LEU A 59 0.49 -13.67 -12.97
CA LEU A 59 0.01 -14.76 -12.11
C LEU A 59 -0.13 -16.10 -12.85
N GLU A 60 -0.58 -16.10 -14.11
CA GLU A 60 -0.65 -17.33 -14.92
C GLU A 60 0.74 -17.94 -15.17
N LYS A 61 1.73 -17.11 -15.45
CA LYS A 61 3.13 -17.55 -15.65
C LYS A 61 3.70 -18.09 -14.35
N MET A 62 3.44 -17.44 -13.22
CA MET A 62 3.87 -17.90 -11.90
C MET A 62 3.26 -19.25 -11.55
N GLN A 63 1.97 -19.47 -11.85
CA GLN A 63 1.33 -20.77 -11.63
C GLN A 63 1.99 -21.88 -12.46
N GLN A 64 2.38 -21.59 -13.70
CA GLN A 64 3.09 -22.56 -14.54
C GLN A 64 4.49 -22.88 -13.99
N GLN A 65 5.22 -21.87 -13.52
CA GLN A 65 6.52 -22.04 -12.86
C GLN A 65 6.41 -22.83 -11.55
N ALA A 66 5.38 -22.57 -10.74
CA ALA A 66 5.15 -23.34 -9.51
C ALA A 66 4.86 -24.81 -9.80
N ARG A 67 4.05 -25.11 -10.84
CA ARG A 67 3.78 -26.49 -11.27
C ARG A 67 5.04 -27.20 -11.77
N SER A 68 5.90 -26.50 -12.51
CA SER A 68 7.16 -27.08 -12.98
C SER A 68 8.10 -27.42 -11.81
N LEU A 69 8.15 -26.57 -10.79
CA LEU A 69 8.91 -26.82 -9.56
C LEU A 69 8.39 -28.04 -8.80
N VAL A 70 7.07 -28.16 -8.59
CA VAL A 70 6.48 -29.34 -7.94
C VAL A 70 6.82 -30.63 -8.70
N ASN A 71 6.73 -30.58 -10.04
CA ASN A 71 7.10 -31.70 -10.89
C ASN A 71 8.59 -32.05 -10.79
N LEU A 72 9.48 -31.06 -10.64
CA LEU A 72 10.90 -31.30 -10.43
C LEU A 72 11.15 -31.98 -9.08
N VAL A 73 10.51 -31.52 -8.00
CA VAL A 73 10.60 -32.16 -6.67
C VAL A 73 10.18 -33.62 -6.75
N HIS A 74 9.05 -33.93 -7.39
CA HIS A 74 8.60 -35.32 -7.58
C HIS A 74 9.58 -36.17 -8.41
N ARG A 75 10.26 -35.57 -9.42
CA ARG A 75 11.31 -36.25 -10.19
C ARG A 75 12.56 -36.53 -9.35
N LEU A 76 13.00 -35.59 -8.52
CA LEU A 76 14.15 -35.76 -7.64
C LEU A 76 13.89 -36.80 -6.54
N GLU A 77 12.67 -36.86 -6.01
CA GLU A 77 12.25 -37.90 -5.06
C GLU A 77 12.24 -39.30 -5.69
N SER A 78 11.74 -39.41 -6.93
CA SER A 78 11.66 -40.69 -7.64
C SER A 78 12.98 -41.14 -8.26
N ASN A 79 13.88 -40.21 -8.61
CA ASN A 79 15.18 -40.50 -9.18
C ASN A 79 16.25 -39.49 -8.72
N ARG A 80 16.90 -39.79 -7.58
CA ARG A 80 17.96 -38.97 -6.96
C ARG A 80 19.18 -38.64 -7.84
N LYS A 81 19.32 -39.27 -9.02
CA LYS A 81 20.44 -39.02 -9.96
C LYS A 81 20.09 -38.05 -11.08
N ALA A 82 18.86 -37.54 -11.15
CA ALA A 82 18.51 -36.51 -12.12
C ALA A 82 19.32 -35.24 -11.81
N PRO A 83 20.03 -34.65 -12.80
CA PRO A 83 20.76 -33.41 -12.58
C PRO A 83 19.77 -32.30 -12.19
N PRO A 84 20.15 -31.39 -11.28
CA PRO A 84 19.31 -30.26 -10.93
C PRO A 84 19.08 -29.40 -12.17
N GLU A 85 17.83 -29.34 -12.65
CA GLU A 85 17.41 -28.32 -13.61
C GLU A 85 17.38 -26.97 -12.89
N GLN A 86 17.99 -25.94 -13.48
CA GLN A 86 17.86 -24.58 -12.98
C GLN A 86 16.41 -24.12 -13.14
N VAL A 87 15.66 -24.15 -12.04
CA VAL A 87 14.33 -23.53 -11.97
C VAL A 87 14.52 -22.10 -11.53
N GLN A 88 14.39 -21.16 -12.47
CA GLN A 88 14.29 -19.74 -12.13
C GLN A 88 12.82 -19.43 -11.84
N LEU A 89 12.52 -19.12 -10.59
CA LEU A 89 11.24 -18.55 -10.21
C LEU A 89 11.35 -17.03 -10.33
N ILE A 90 10.53 -16.43 -11.19
CA ILE A 90 10.46 -14.98 -11.31
C ILE A 90 9.23 -14.55 -10.53
N TRP A 91 9.46 -13.87 -9.42
CA TRP A 91 8.38 -13.28 -8.65
C TRP A 91 8.09 -11.87 -9.15
N THR A 92 6.85 -11.64 -9.58
CA THR A 92 6.31 -10.31 -9.85
C THR A 92 5.43 -9.88 -8.68
N PHE A 93 5.37 -8.58 -8.42
CA PHE A 93 4.57 -8.02 -7.34
C PHE A 93 3.93 -6.72 -7.80
N ALA A 94 2.62 -6.61 -7.60
CA ALA A 94 1.94 -5.34 -7.74
C ALA A 94 2.44 -4.35 -6.67
N GLU A 95 2.99 -3.22 -7.10
CA GLU A 95 3.35 -2.12 -6.22
C GLU A 95 2.11 -1.26 -5.92
N LEU A 96 1.48 -1.50 -4.77
CA LEU A 96 0.29 -0.75 -4.34
C LEU A 96 0.70 0.43 -3.48
N HIS A 97 0.46 1.65 -3.97
CA HIS A 97 0.77 2.87 -3.24
C HIS A 97 -0.34 3.27 -2.27
N THR A 98 0.04 3.89 -1.16
CA THR A 98 -0.87 4.39 -0.10
C THR A 98 -0.63 5.87 0.25
N THR A 99 0.26 6.52 -0.49
CA THR A 99 0.79 7.87 -0.20
C THR A 99 -0.32 8.92 -0.17
N SER A 100 -1.27 8.86 -1.10
CA SER A 100 -2.37 9.81 -1.22
C SER A 100 -3.33 9.69 -0.04
N TRP A 101 -3.60 8.46 0.40
CA TRP A 101 -4.42 8.19 1.59
C TRP A 101 -3.74 8.66 2.88
N ASP A 102 -2.46 8.31 3.07
CA ASP A 102 -1.70 8.74 4.24
C ASP A 102 -1.56 10.26 4.29
N THR A 103 -1.37 10.91 3.15
CA THR A 103 -1.34 12.38 3.04
C THR A 103 -2.68 12.99 3.40
N ALA A 104 -3.79 12.44 2.92
CA ALA A 104 -5.13 12.91 3.27
C ALA A 104 -5.42 12.79 4.78
N ILE A 105 -4.92 11.74 5.44
CA ILE A 105 -5.00 11.61 6.90
C ILE A 105 -4.13 12.65 7.59
N ARG A 106 -2.84 12.75 7.21
CA ARG A 106 -1.85 13.64 7.85
C ARG A 106 -2.21 15.12 7.72
N THR A 107 -2.82 15.51 6.60
CA THR A 107 -3.29 16.87 6.36
C THR A 107 -4.62 17.19 7.04
N GLY A 108 -5.30 16.19 7.62
CA GLY A 108 -6.62 16.35 8.24
C GLY A 108 -7.76 16.47 7.23
N ALA A 109 -7.52 16.25 5.93
CA ALA A 109 -8.54 16.31 4.89
C ALA A 109 -9.70 15.33 5.18
N VAL A 110 -9.36 14.14 5.70
CA VAL A 110 -10.32 13.08 6.04
C VAL A 110 -11.33 13.52 7.10
N SER A 111 -10.97 14.43 8.02
CA SER A 111 -11.87 14.93 9.06
C SER A 111 -13.04 15.78 8.52
N TYR A 112 -12.88 16.32 7.30
CA TYR A 112 -13.91 17.12 6.63
C TYR A 112 -14.67 16.33 5.56
N MET A 113 -14.35 15.04 5.37
CA MET A 113 -15.02 14.17 4.42
C MET A 113 -16.28 13.51 5.02
N PRO A 114 -17.31 13.21 4.21
CA PRO A 114 -18.43 12.40 4.64
C PRO A 114 -17.98 11.02 5.15
N TYR A 115 -18.48 10.60 6.31
CA TYR A 115 -18.11 9.31 6.91
C TYR A 115 -18.25 8.09 5.97
N PRO A 116 -19.33 7.94 5.15
CA PRO A 116 -19.43 6.81 4.22
C PRO A 116 -18.30 6.77 3.18
N GLU A 117 -17.79 7.93 2.77
CA GLU A 117 -16.68 8.05 1.83
C GLU A 117 -15.37 7.62 2.50
N VAL A 118 -15.09 8.14 3.70
CA VAL A 118 -13.92 7.76 4.51
C VAL A 118 -13.90 6.26 4.75
N LYS A 119 -15.02 5.69 5.20
CA LYS A 119 -15.14 4.25 5.45
C LYS A 119 -14.79 3.43 4.20
N ARG A 120 -15.29 3.83 3.03
CA ARG A 120 -15.01 3.12 1.77
C ARG A 120 -13.52 3.17 1.43
N TYR A 121 -12.87 4.32 1.56
CA TYR A 121 -11.43 4.44 1.31
C TYR A 121 -10.63 3.60 2.30
N THR A 122 -10.92 3.70 3.60
CA THR A 122 -10.26 2.88 4.63
C THR A 122 -10.35 1.39 4.31
N GLN A 123 -11.54 0.89 3.98
CA GLN A 123 -11.74 -0.52 3.61
C GLN A 123 -10.90 -0.94 2.40
N THR A 124 -10.77 -0.09 1.38
CA THR A 124 -9.95 -0.38 0.21
C THR A 124 -8.46 -0.43 0.59
N TYR A 125 -7.94 0.57 1.30
CA TYR A 125 -6.53 0.63 1.65
C TYR A 125 -6.12 -0.44 2.68
N ASP A 126 -7.01 -0.82 3.59
CA ASP A 126 -6.76 -1.93 4.53
C ASP A 126 -6.62 -3.25 3.79
N LEU A 127 -7.46 -3.50 2.77
CA LEU A 127 -7.35 -4.68 1.92
C LEU A 127 -6.05 -4.67 1.12
N GLN A 128 -5.66 -3.52 0.55
CA GLN A 128 -4.39 -3.41 -0.18
C GLN A 128 -3.20 -3.69 0.72
N ARG A 129 -3.18 -3.14 1.95
CA ARG A 129 -2.10 -3.40 2.92
C ARG A 129 -2.00 -4.87 3.28
N ALA A 130 -3.13 -5.53 3.56
CA ALA A 130 -3.15 -6.96 3.82
C ALA A 130 -2.60 -7.79 2.64
N PHE A 131 -2.90 -7.37 1.40
CA PHE A 131 -2.37 -8.01 0.19
C PHE A 131 -0.86 -7.79 0.02
N THR A 132 -0.36 -6.57 0.21
CA THR A 132 1.08 -6.28 0.14
C THR A 132 1.86 -7.01 1.24
N ASP A 133 1.33 -7.06 2.46
CA ASP A 133 1.93 -7.83 3.55
C ASP A 133 2.01 -9.33 3.23
N PHE A 134 0.97 -9.86 2.56
CA PHE A 134 0.96 -11.24 2.08
C PHE A 134 2.04 -11.48 1.00
N GLN A 135 2.15 -10.58 0.01
CA GLN A 135 3.19 -10.65 -1.03
C GLN A 135 4.60 -10.62 -0.44
N GLN A 136 4.86 -9.72 0.52
CA GLN A 136 6.16 -9.63 1.19
C GLN A 136 6.52 -10.92 1.94
N ARG A 137 5.55 -11.53 2.64
CA ARG A 137 5.77 -12.82 3.31
C ARG A 137 6.04 -13.95 2.32
N ALA A 138 5.37 -13.95 1.17
CA ALA A 138 5.61 -14.94 0.12
C ALA A 138 7.04 -14.86 -0.43
N VAL A 139 7.58 -13.65 -0.61
CA VAL A 139 9.00 -13.44 -0.98
C VAL A 139 9.94 -14.03 0.06
N THR A 140 9.71 -13.74 1.35
CA THR A 140 10.61 -14.21 2.41
C THR A 140 10.67 -15.74 2.43
N ILE A 141 9.51 -16.40 2.30
CA ILE A 141 9.45 -17.87 2.26
C ILE A 141 10.16 -18.42 1.01
N SER A 142 10.02 -17.79 -0.15
CA SER A 142 10.65 -18.29 -1.38
C SER A 142 12.17 -18.15 -1.35
N LEU A 143 12.70 -17.05 -0.80
CA LEU A 143 14.14 -16.86 -0.59
C LEU A 143 14.74 -17.89 0.37
N GLU A 144 14.00 -18.30 1.41
CA GLU A 144 14.44 -19.39 2.30
C GLU A 144 14.54 -20.73 1.57
N VAL A 145 13.57 -21.04 0.70
CA VAL A 145 13.57 -22.28 -0.12
C VAL A 145 14.70 -22.27 -1.13
N GLU A 146 14.97 -21.15 -1.79
CA GLU A 146 16.10 -21.02 -2.74
C GLU A 146 17.45 -21.13 -2.00
N GLY A 147 17.55 -20.54 -0.80
CA GLY A 147 18.68 -20.71 0.10
C GLY A 147 18.95 -22.17 0.46
N LEU A 148 17.90 -22.97 0.71
CA LEU A 148 18.04 -24.42 0.93
C LEU A 148 18.57 -25.16 -0.30
N GLY A 149 18.19 -24.76 -1.52
CA GLY A 149 18.70 -25.34 -2.77
C GLY A 149 20.21 -25.12 -2.96
N THR A 150 20.72 -23.95 -2.58
CA THR A 150 22.17 -23.67 -2.61
C THR A 150 22.95 -24.44 -1.53
N LEU A 151 22.29 -24.80 -0.41
CA LEU A 151 22.90 -25.61 0.65
C LEU A 151 22.98 -27.10 0.27
N THR A 152 22.02 -27.63 -0.49
CA THR A 152 22.09 -29.01 -1.02
C THR A 152 23.10 -29.17 -2.17
N GLU A 153 23.47 -28.09 -2.86
CA GLU A 153 24.59 -28.11 -3.82
C GLU A 153 25.99 -28.11 -3.16
N ARG A 154 26.09 -27.66 -1.89
CA ARG A 154 27.36 -27.80 -1.15
C ARG A 154 27.55 -29.26 -0.74
N ARG A 155 28.63 -29.86 -1.26
CA ARG A 155 29.06 -31.21 -0.88
C ARG A 155 29.09 -31.35 0.66
N PRO A 156 28.54 -32.45 1.22
CA PRO A 156 28.48 -32.69 2.66
C PRO A 156 29.86 -32.73 3.35
N GLU A 157 30.95 -32.85 2.58
CA GLU A 157 32.33 -32.84 3.10
C GLU A 157 32.75 -31.49 3.70
N THR A 158 32.05 -30.40 3.40
CA THR A 158 32.38 -29.05 3.94
C THR A 158 31.64 -28.71 5.24
N LEU A 159 30.68 -29.53 5.69
CA LEU A 159 29.93 -29.32 6.94
C LEU A 159 30.59 -30.02 8.15
N SER A 160 31.66 -30.79 7.94
CA SER A 160 32.42 -31.48 9.00
C SER A 160 33.68 -30.74 9.46
N ALA A 161 33.95 -29.53 8.95
CA ALA A 161 35.19 -28.79 9.21
C ALA A 161 34.98 -27.48 9.99
N ALA A 162 33.94 -27.42 10.81
CA ALA A 162 33.79 -26.38 11.83
C ALA A 162 33.65 -27.07 13.19
N GLU A 163 34.80 -27.49 13.73
CA GLU A 163 35.01 -27.54 15.18
C GLU A 163 34.93 -26.13 15.78
#